data_AF-A0A4V4HG50-F1
#
_entry.id   AF-A0A4V4HG50-F1
#
_cell.length_a   1.000
_cell.length_b   1.000
_cell.length_c   1.000
_cell.angle_alpha   90.00
_cell.angle_beta   90.00
_cell.angle_gamma   90.00
#
_symmetry.space_group_name_H-M   'P 1'
#
loop_
_entity.id
_entity.type
_entity.pdbx_description
1 polymer ?
#
loop_
_entity_poly.entity_id
_entity_poly.type
_entity_poly.pdbx_seq_one_letter_code
_entity_poly.pdbx_strand_id
1 'polypeptide(L)'
;MKANITHWCREQGAELSSKVFERSPKAFEDFINSPHFGEKIQREGKAIQKLLTRPPNTRVNDLLDSFSLERLAEDLKKVAKTIWDVLTSVSSRDGGSRRNKELVFTAICAMLSIVRSQKANNFQVVMGLFLLGSGAAKREIAVFAQAGLSVNYSSVIEHIKALSAENLSTVQQVVKKFMCSIAWDNINFAFRV
;
A
#
# COMPACT_ATOMS: atom_id res chain seq x y z
N MET A 1 28.42 -5.52 -35.08
CA MET A 1 26.99 -5.67 -35.49
C MET A 1 26.02 -5.60 -34.30
N LYS A 2 26.23 -6.33 -33.18
CA LYS A 2 25.36 -6.26 -31.98
C LYS A 2 25.22 -4.84 -31.38
N ALA A 3 26.31 -4.06 -31.30
CA ALA A 3 26.26 -2.70 -30.75
C ALA A 3 25.34 -1.74 -31.55
N ASN A 4 25.33 -1.85 -32.88
CA ASN A 4 24.47 -1.01 -33.74
C ASN A 4 22.99 -1.39 -33.61
N ILE A 5 22.69 -2.68 -33.47
CA ILE A 5 21.32 -3.15 -33.27
C ILE A 5 20.80 -2.71 -31.90
N THR A 6 21.61 -2.81 -30.83
CA THR A 6 21.23 -2.32 -29.49
C THR A 6 20.97 -0.82 -29.49
N HIS A 7 21.82 -0.04 -30.17
CA HIS A 7 21.64 1.41 -30.32
C HIS A 7 20.34 1.73 -31.06
N TRP A 8 20.11 1.09 -32.21
CA TRP A 8 18.90 1.29 -32.99
C TRP A 8 17.64 0.89 -32.23
N CYS A 9 17.63 -0.24 -31.51
CA CYS A 9 16.49 -0.64 -30.68
C CYS A 9 16.19 0.38 -29.57
N ARG A 10 17.22 1.03 -29.02
CA ARG A 10 17.05 2.06 -27.98
C ARG A 10 16.42 3.33 -28.53
N GLU A 11 16.76 3.74 -29.74
CA GLU A 11 16.31 5.01 -30.33
C GLU A 11 15.02 4.87 -31.15
N GLN A 12 14.87 3.80 -31.91
CA GLN A 12 13.84 3.63 -32.93
C GLN A 12 12.88 2.46 -32.64
N GLY A 13 13.24 1.58 -31.70
CA GLY A 13 12.49 0.36 -31.42
C GLY A 13 11.06 0.61 -30.94
N ALA A 14 10.86 1.63 -30.09
CA ALA A 14 9.53 2.03 -29.61
C ALA A 14 8.63 2.50 -30.77
N GLU A 15 9.14 3.39 -31.63
CA GLU A 15 8.38 3.93 -32.76
C GLU A 15 8.00 2.83 -33.78
N LEU A 16 8.94 1.94 -34.11
CA LEU A 16 8.64 0.81 -34.99
C LEU A 16 7.57 -0.10 -34.37
N SER A 17 7.69 -0.42 -33.08
CA SER A 17 6.74 -1.29 -32.39
C SER A 17 5.34 -0.66 -32.39
N SER A 18 5.23 0.65 -32.10
CA SER A 18 3.96 1.37 -32.20
C SER A 18 3.35 1.28 -33.60
N LYS A 19 4.13 1.51 -34.67
CA LYS A 19 3.63 1.38 -36.06
C LYS A 19 3.17 -0.04 -36.40
N VAL A 20 3.84 -1.07 -35.86
CA VAL A 20 3.41 -2.48 -36.01
C VAL A 20 2.08 -2.72 -35.31
N PHE A 21 1.94 -2.25 -34.06
CA PHE A 21 0.72 -2.41 -33.26
C PHE A 21 -0.46 -1.61 -33.82
N GLU A 22 -0.24 -0.42 -34.37
CA GLU A 22 -1.26 0.38 -35.06
C GLU A 22 -1.79 -0.33 -36.31
N ARG A 23 -0.92 -1.01 -37.06
CA ARG A 23 -1.30 -1.73 -38.27
C ARG A 23 -1.92 -3.09 -38.00
N SER A 24 -1.64 -3.70 -36.85
CA SER A 24 -2.18 -5.00 -36.45
C SER A 24 -2.53 -5.02 -34.96
N PRO A 25 -3.81 -4.77 -34.61
CA PRO A 25 -4.28 -4.85 -33.23
C PRO A 25 -4.01 -6.22 -32.60
N LYS A 26 -4.10 -7.29 -33.39
CA LYS A 26 -3.79 -8.66 -32.96
C LYS A 26 -2.34 -8.82 -32.50
N ALA A 27 -1.39 -8.17 -33.18
CA ALA A 27 0.02 -8.22 -32.76
C ALA A 27 0.24 -7.57 -31.38
N PHE A 28 -0.56 -6.56 -31.02
CA PHE A 28 -0.52 -5.96 -29.69
C PHE A 28 -1.13 -6.87 -28.62
N GLU A 29 -2.26 -7.50 -28.91
CA GLU A 29 -2.87 -8.50 -28.02
C GLU A 29 -1.93 -9.68 -27.78
N ASP A 30 -1.32 -10.22 -28.83
CA ASP A 30 -0.33 -11.29 -28.75
C ASP A 30 0.89 -10.87 -27.92
N PHE A 31 1.33 -9.61 -28.05
CA PHE A 31 2.40 -9.05 -27.23
C PHE A 31 2.02 -8.95 -25.74
N ILE A 32 0.84 -8.45 -25.41
CA ILE A 32 0.36 -8.37 -24.01
C ILE A 32 0.24 -9.76 -23.40
N ASN A 33 -0.27 -10.73 -24.18
CA ASN A 33 -0.41 -12.12 -23.75
C ASN A 33 0.90 -12.90 -23.80
N SER A 34 1.99 -12.28 -24.29
CA SER A 34 3.30 -12.94 -24.37
C SER A 34 3.88 -13.23 -22.98
N PRO A 35 4.65 -14.32 -22.82
CA PRO A 35 5.36 -14.61 -21.58
C PRO A 35 6.29 -13.46 -21.15
N HIS A 36 6.89 -12.75 -22.11
CA HIS A 36 7.83 -11.68 -21.81
C HIS A 36 7.18 -10.49 -21.09
N PHE A 37 6.04 -10.02 -21.59
CA PHE A 37 5.30 -8.95 -20.92
C PHE A 37 4.72 -9.42 -19.58
N GLY A 38 4.14 -10.63 -19.56
CA GLY A 38 3.62 -11.25 -18.34
C GLY A 38 4.67 -11.37 -17.23
N GLU A 39 5.87 -11.85 -17.53
CA GLU A 39 6.98 -11.97 -16.58
C GLU A 39 7.41 -10.61 -16.01
N LYS A 40 7.41 -9.55 -16.84
CA LYS A 40 7.75 -8.19 -16.40
C LYS A 40 6.73 -7.69 -15.37
N ILE A 41 5.44 -7.80 -15.67
CA ILE A 41 4.37 -7.37 -14.74
C ILE A 41 4.35 -8.24 -13.48
N GLN A 42 4.57 -9.55 -13.60
CA GLN A 42 4.67 -10.45 -12.44
C GLN A 42 5.86 -10.09 -11.53
N ARG A 43 7.00 -9.67 -12.11
CA ARG A 43 8.17 -9.24 -11.35
C ARG A 43 7.87 -7.97 -10.55
N GLU A 44 7.24 -6.97 -11.18
CA GLU A 44 6.78 -5.77 -10.48
C GLU A 44 5.77 -6.12 -9.38
N GLY A 45 4.80 -6.99 -9.66
CA GLY A 45 3.82 -7.46 -8.65
C GLY A 45 4.46 -8.19 -7.46
N LYS A 46 5.49 -9.02 -7.66
CA LYS A 46 6.27 -9.64 -6.58
C LYS A 46 7.03 -8.58 -5.76
N ALA A 47 7.54 -7.56 -6.43
CA ALA A 47 8.31 -6.51 -5.77
C ALA A 47 7.40 -5.58 -4.94
N ILE A 48 6.21 -5.23 -5.45
CA ILE A 48 5.13 -4.57 -4.68
C ILE A 48 4.81 -5.39 -3.43
N GLN A 49 4.54 -6.69 -3.60
CA GLN A 49 4.23 -7.58 -2.49
C GLN A 49 5.33 -7.57 -1.44
N LYS A 50 6.60 -7.67 -1.86
CA LYS A 50 7.75 -7.65 -0.95
C LYS A 50 7.86 -6.33 -0.19
N LEU A 51 7.67 -5.20 -0.86
CA LEU A 51 7.72 -3.86 -0.24
C LEU A 51 6.65 -3.71 0.85
N LEU A 52 5.45 -4.20 0.58
CA LEU A 52 4.28 -4.02 1.44
C LEU A 52 4.15 -5.09 2.54
N THR A 53 4.84 -6.23 2.39
CA THR A 53 4.86 -7.29 3.40
C THR A 53 5.62 -6.83 4.64
N ARG A 54 4.97 -6.90 5.80
CA ARG A 54 5.60 -6.55 7.07
C ARG A 54 6.75 -7.50 7.42
N PRO A 55 7.91 -6.97 7.86
CA PRO A 55 8.95 -7.79 8.46
C PRO A 55 8.43 -8.51 9.72
N PRO A 56 8.89 -9.74 9.99
CA PRO A 56 8.50 -10.44 11.22
C PRO A 56 8.92 -9.63 12.45
N ASN A 57 8.13 -9.72 13.53
CA ASN A 57 8.36 -9.04 14.81
C ASN A 57 8.35 -7.50 14.79
N THR A 58 7.82 -6.87 13.73
CA THR A 58 7.59 -5.42 13.72
C THR A 58 6.50 -5.07 14.74
N ARG A 59 6.82 -4.17 15.68
CA ARG A 59 5.86 -3.66 16.68
C ARG A 59 4.81 -2.79 16.02
N VAL A 60 3.63 -2.71 16.63
CA VAL A 60 2.54 -1.87 16.09
C VAL A 60 2.88 -0.39 16.23
N ASN A 61 3.56 0.02 17.31
CA ASN A 61 4.07 1.38 17.45
C ASN A 61 5.04 1.77 16.33
N ASP A 62 6.08 0.95 16.10
CA ASP A 62 7.08 1.22 15.05
C ASP A 62 6.44 1.33 13.65
N LEU A 63 5.40 0.53 13.40
CA LEU A 63 4.61 0.61 12.18
C LEU A 63 3.89 1.96 12.05
N LEU A 64 3.18 2.39 13.09
CA LEU A 64 2.41 3.64 13.06
C LEU A 64 3.32 4.87 12.95
N ASP A 65 4.46 4.85 13.64
CA ASP A 65 5.43 5.95 13.63
C ASP A 65 6.15 6.10 12.28
N SER A 66 6.42 4.97 11.61
CA SER A 66 7.20 4.96 10.36
C SER A 66 6.36 5.08 9.09
N PHE A 67 5.05 4.88 9.17
CA PHE A 67 4.18 4.84 8.00
C PHE A 67 3.95 6.23 7.40
N SER A 68 4.20 6.37 6.09
CA SER A 68 3.85 7.55 5.30
C SER A 68 3.35 7.10 3.93
N LEU A 69 2.21 7.65 3.50
CA LEU A 69 1.62 7.36 2.20
C LEU A 69 2.44 7.94 1.06
N GLU A 70 3.05 9.11 1.28
CA GLU A 70 3.89 9.80 0.31
C GLU A 70 5.15 8.99 0.01
N ARG A 71 5.86 8.55 1.07
CA ARG A 71 7.04 7.68 0.91
C ARG A 71 6.68 6.36 0.24
N LEU A 72 5.55 5.78 0.63
CA LEU A 72 5.07 4.54 0.02
C LEU A 72 4.76 4.72 -1.46
N ALA A 73 4.16 5.84 -1.86
CA ALA A 73 3.90 6.17 -3.26
C ALA A 73 5.20 6.27 -4.07
N GLU A 74 6.22 6.96 -3.53
CA GLU A 74 7.54 7.08 -4.15
C GLU A 74 8.21 5.72 -4.35
N ASP A 75 8.17 4.87 -3.34
CA ASP A 75 8.79 3.54 -3.40
C ASP A 75 8.04 2.62 -4.36
N LEU A 76 6.71 2.68 -4.40
CA LEU A 76 5.91 1.95 -5.37
C LEU A 76 6.20 2.40 -6.81
N LYS A 77 6.35 3.70 -7.05
CA LYS A 77 6.72 4.24 -8.36
C LYS A 77 8.08 3.74 -8.83
N LYS A 78 9.04 3.57 -7.91
CA LYS A 78 10.37 3.00 -8.21
C LYS A 78 10.30 1.50 -8.51
N VAL A 79 9.52 0.77 -7.74
CA VAL A 79 9.47 -0.70 -7.76
C VAL A 79 8.56 -1.26 -8.86
N ALA A 80 7.52 -0.52 -9.25
CA ALA A 80 6.51 -0.95 -10.20
C ALA A 80 6.25 0.10 -11.28
N LYS A 81 7.32 0.51 -11.96
CA LYS A 81 7.27 1.60 -12.95
C LYS A 81 6.28 1.33 -14.08
N THR A 82 6.24 0.11 -14.64
CA THR A 82 5.35 -0.20 -15.76
C THR A 82 3.88 -0.11 -15.33
N ILE A 83 3.53 -0.69 -14.18
CA ILE A 83 2.17 -0.61 -13.63
C ILE A 83 1.81 0.86 -13.34
N TRP A 84 2.73 1.62 -12.76
CA TRP A 84 2.52 3.04 -12.45
C TRP A 84 2.30 3.90 -13.70
N ASP A 85 3.10 3.68 -14.75
CA ASP A 85 2.99 4.39 -16.02
C ASP A 85 1.67 4.07 -16.72
N VAL A 86 1.18 2.82 -16.65
CA VAL A 86 -0.16 2.43 -17.15
C VAL A 86 -1.27 3.12 -16.36
N LEU A 87 -1.20 3.15 -15.03
CA LEU A 87 -2.19 3.87 -14.22
C LEU A 87 -2.20 5.37 -14.54
N THR A 88 -1.00 5.93 -14.75
CA THR A 88 -0.82 7.33 -15.13
C THR A 88 -1.45 7.62 -16.50
N SER A 89 -1.20 6.79 -17.51
CA SER A 89 -1.77 6.96 -18.85
C SER A 89 -3.29 6.88 -18.86
N VAL A 90 -3.88 5.91 -18.14
CA VAL A 90 -5.34 5.77 -18.00
C VAL A 90 -5.98 6.96 -17.25
N SER A 91 -5.24 7.57 -16.32
CA SER A 91 -5.73 8.71 -15.52
C SER A 91 -5.49 10.08 -16.16
N SER A 92 -4.84 10.13 -17.31
CA SER A 92 -4.49 11.38 -18.00
C SER A 92 -5.74 11.94 -18.66
N ARG A 93 -6.44 12.83 -17.95
CA ARG A 93 -7.57 13.62 -18.47
C ARG A 93 -7.18 15.08 -18.56
N ASP A 94 -7.63 15.74 -19.62
CA ASP A 94 -7.58 17.19 -19.80
C ASP A 94 -8.60 17.86 -18.87
N GLY A 95 -8.22 18.02 -17.61
CA GLY A 95 -9.05 18.64 -16.58
C GLY A 95 -8.50 18.40 -15.18
N GLY A 96 -8.47 19.43 -14.35
CA GLY A 96 -7.98 19.36 -12.97
C GLY A 96 -8.79 18.37 -12.14
N SER A 97 -8.23 17.20 -11.84
CA SER A 97 -8.80 16.28 -10.85
C SER A 97 -8.58 16.84 -9.45
N ARG A 98 -9.65 17.00 -8.67
CA ARG A 98 -9.56 17.33 -7.23
C ARG A 98 -8.89 16.24 -6.40
N ARG A 99 -8.84 15.00 -6.88
CA ARG A 99 -8.23 13.87 -6.16
C ARG A 99 -6.74 13.75 -6.49
N ASN A 100 -5.93 13.54 -5.46
CA ASN A 100 -4.51 13.21 -5.61
C ASN A 100 -4.38 11.80 -6.23
N LYS A 101 -3.87 11.76 -7.46
CA LYS A 101 -3.74 10.52 -8.26
C LYS A 101 -2.77 9.53 -7.62
N GLU A 102 -1.70 10.02 -6.99
CA GLU A 102 -0.66 9.18 -6.41
C GLU A 102 -1.17 8.36 -5.22
N LEU A 103 -2.06 8.94 -4.41
CA LEU A 103 -2.72 8.23 -3.32
C LEU A 103 -3.63 7.10 -3.84
N VAL A 104 -4.36 7.37 -4.93
CA VAL A 104 -5.22 6.36 -5.56
C VAL A 104 -4.38 5.21 -6.11
N PHE A 105 -3.26 5.52 -6.78
CA PHE A 105 -2.36 4.50 -7.33
C PHE A 105 -1.71 3.67 -6.23
N THR A 106 -1.30 4.31 -5.15
CA THR A 106 -0.77 3.65 -3.95
C THR A 106 -1.78 2.66 -3.38
N ALA A 107 -3.06 3.06 -3.25
CA ALA A 107 -4.12 2.18 -2.80
C ALA A 107 -4.35 1.01 -3.77
N ILE A 108 -4.33 1.25 -5.09
CA ILE A 108 -4.45 0.18 -6.10
C ILE A 108 -3.30 -0.82 -5.96
N CYS A 109 -2.06 -0.37 -5.84
CA CYS A 109 -0.91 -1.24 -5.62
C CYS A 109 -1.02 -2.02 -4.29
N ALA A 110 -1.54 -1.39 -3.24
CA ALA A 110 -1.79 -2.06 -1.96
C ALA A 110 -2.86 -3.16 -2.09
N MET A 111 -3.93 -2.91 -2.86
CA MET A 111 -4.95 -3.91 -3.18
C MET A 111 -4.38 -5.06 -4.04
N LEU A 112 -3.51 -4.76 -5.00
CA LEU A 112 -2.82 -5.80 -5.78
C LEU A 112 -1.94 -6.68 -4.88
N SER A 113 -1.26 -6.09 -3.89
CA SER A 113 -0.44 -6.84 -2.95
C SER A 113 -1.24 -7.85 -2.12
N ILE A 114 -2.44 -7.47 -1.63
CA ILE A 114 -3.25 -8.37 -0.81
C ILE A 114 -3.87 -9.52 -1.62
N VAL A 115 -4.21 -9.27 -2.88
CA VAL A 115 -4.65 -10.34 -3.81
C VAL A 115 -3.53 -11.38 -4.01
N ARG A 116 -2.27 -10.93 -4.02
CA ARG A 116 -1.10 -11.82 -4.15
C ARG A 116 -0.70 -12.51 -2.86
N SER A 117 -0.98 -11.90 -1.71
CA SER A 117 -0.61 -12.44 -0.41
C SER A 117 -1.49 -11.93 0.71
N GLN A 118 -2.05 -12.86 1.48
CA GLN A 118 -2.78 -12.57 2.71
C GLN A 118 -1.86 -12.20 3.89
N LYS A 119 -0.54 -12.07 3.66
CA LYS A 119 0.41 -11.70 4.71
C LYS A 119 0.26 -10.23 5.07
N ALA A 120 0.40 -9.94 6.36
CA ALA A 120 0.18 -8.63 6.98
C ALA A 120 0.81 -7.50 6.17
N ASN A 121 -0.04 -6.70 5.53
CA ASN A 121 0.37 -5.54 4.75
C ASN A 121 0.24 -4.30 5.62
N ASN A 122 1.31 -3.49 5.63
CA ASN A 122 1.41 -2.29 6.44
C ASN A 122 0.27 -1.30 6.14
N PHE A 123 -0.05 -1.10 4.86
CA PHE A 123 -1.11 -0.20 4.43
C PHE A 123 -2.48 -0.60 5.02
N GLN A 124 -2.88 -1.87 4.85
CA GLN A 124 -4.19 -2.35 5.28
C GLN A 124 -4.35 -2.35 6.80
N VAL A 125 -3.27 -2.57 7.56
CA VAL A 125 -3.33 -2.51 9.03
C VAL A 125 -3.46 -1.07 9.50
N VAL A 126 -2.69 -0.14 8.94
CA VAL A 126 -2.83 1.28 9.27
C VAL A 126 -4.23 1.77 8.92
N MET A 127 -4.74 1.40 7.73
CA MET A 127 -6.12 1.72 7.35
C MET A 127 -7.16 1.10 8.27
N GLY A 128 -6.98 -0.15 8.70
CA GLY A 128 -7.88 -0.81 9.65
C GLY A 128 -7.92 -0.12 11.02
N LEU A 129 -6.74 0.26 11.53
CA LEU A 129 -6.61 1.02 12.78
C LEU A 129 -7.22 2.42 12.65
N PHE A 130 -6.98 3.10 11.53
CA PHE A 130 -7.58 4.41 11.23
C PHE A 130 -9.11 4.35 11.18
N LEU A 131 -9.68 3.36 10.49
CA LEU A 131 -11.14 3.18 10.40
C LEU A 131 -11.74 2.95 11.79
N LEU A 132 -11.14 2.07 12.59
CA LEU A 132 -11.64 1.80 13.94
C LEU A 132 -11.50 3.03 14.86
N GLY A 133 -10.37 3.75 14.78
CA GLY A 133 -10.16 5.00 15.52
C GLY A 133 -11.10 6.13 15.10
N SER A 134 -11.58 6.09 13.85
CA SER A 134 -12.59 7.03 13.32
C SER A 134 -14.03 6.64 13.69
N GLY A 135 -14.23 5.56 14.45
CA GLY A 135 -15.56 5.10 14.86
C GLY A 135 -16.29 4.25 13.82
N ALA A 136 -15.59 3.72 12.81
CA ALA A 136 -16.22 2.86 11.80
C ALA A 136 -16.81 1.58 12.43
N ALA A 137 -18.01 1.22 12.00
CA ALA A 137 -18.68 0.03 12.49
C ALA A 137 -18.00 -1.25 11.99
N LYS A 138 -18.14 -2.35 12.73
CA LYS A 138 -17.62 -3.67 12.34
C LYS A 138 -18.00 -4.08 10.91
N ARG A 139 -19.24 -3.75 10.49
CA ARG A 139 -19.74 -4.05 9.14
C ARG A 139 -19.02 -3.25 8.06
N GLU A 140 -18.69 -1.98 8.32
CA GLU A 140 -17.99 -1.12 7.38
C GLU A 140 -16.55 -1.61 7.18
N ILE A 141 -15.87 -1.92 8.29
CA ILE A 141 -14.51 -2.50 8.25
C ILE A 141 -14.51 -3.82 7.48
N ALA A 142 -15.54 -4.66 7.64
CA ALA A 142 -15.66 -5.90 6.87
C ALA A 142 -15.77 -5.65 5.35
N VAL A 143 -16.52 -4.62 4.93
CA VAL A 143 -16.62 -4.22 3.52
C VAL A 143 -15.27 -3.75 3.00
N PHE A 144 -14.56 -2.89 3.74
CA PHE A 144 -13.22 -2.43 3.36
C PHE A 144 -12.19 -3.56 3.32
N ALA A 145 -12.29 -4.52 4.23
CA ALA A 145 -11.43 -5.70 4.25
C ALA A 145 -11.66 -6.59 3.01
N GLN A 146 -12.92 -6.80 2.63
CA GLN A 146 -13.26 -7.57 1.43
C GLN A 146 -12.83 -6.86 0.14
N ALA A 147 -12.84 -5.52 0.13
CA ALA A 147 -12.28 -4.72 -0.96
C ALA A 147 -10.74 -4.68 -0.97
N GLY A 148 -10.06 -5.25 0.04
CA GLY A 148 -8.60 -5.26 0.15
C GLY A 148 -7.98 -3.93 0.63
N LEU A 149 -8.79 -3.01 1.16
CA LEU A 149 -8.37 -1.70 1.66
C LEU A 149 -8.00 -1.71 3.15
N SER A 150 -8.49 -2.69 3.91
CA SER A 150 -8.13 -2.86 5.32
C SER A 150 -7.94 -4.34 5.68
N VAL A 151 -7.45 -4.61 6.89
CA VAL A 151 -7.50 -5.96 7.45
C VAL A 151 -8.87 -6.24 8.07
N ASN A 152 -9.19 -7.52 8.27
CA ASN A 152 -10.45 -7.87 8.91
C ASN A 152 -10.55 -7.29 10.34
N TYR A 153 -11.78 -7.08 10.82
CA TYR A 153 -12.02 -6.47 12.12
C TYR A 153 -11.32 -7.19 13.27
N SER A 154 -11.32 -8.52 13.29
CA SER A 154 -10.67 -9.32 14.35
C SER A 154 -9.17 -9.04 14.42
N SER A 155 -8.50 -8.96 13.27
CA SER A 155 -7.09 -8.61 13.16
C SER A 155 -6.81 -7.16 13.59
N VAL A 156 -7.73 -6.22 13.30
CA VAL A 156 -7.60 -4.85 13.86
C VAL A 156 -7.63 -4.89 15.39
N ILE A 157 -8.56 -5.64 16.00
CA ILE A 157 -8.66 -5.77 17.46
C ILE A 157 -7.43 -6.45 18.05
N GLU A 158 -6.87 -7.46 17.39
CA GLU A 158 -5.60 -8.08 17.78
C GLU A 158 -4.45 -7.08 17.75
N HIS A 159 -4.36 -6.25 16.71
CA HIS A 159 -3.36 -5.18 16.63
C HIS A 159 -3.53 -4.14 17.74
N ILE A 160 -4.76 -3.78 18.12
CA ILE A 160 -5.00 -2.89 19.26
C ILE A 160 -4.56 -3.54 20.58
N LYS A 161 -4.88 -4.82 20.80
CA LYS A 161 -4.44 -5.53 22.01
C LYS A 161 -2.92 -5.57 22.10
N ALA A 162 -2.24 -5.83 20.98
CA ALA A 162 -0.79 -5.79 20.90
C ALA A 162 -0.25 -4.39 21.21
N LEU A 163 -0.82 -3.35 20.59
CA LEU A 163 -0.45 -1.95 20.83
C LEU A 163 -0.63 -1.54 22.30
N SER A 164 -1.75 -1.93 22.93
CA SER A 164 -2.00 -1.68 24.34
C SER A 164 -0.99 -2.39 25.24
N ALA A 165 -0.61 -3.64 24.92
CA ALA A 165 0.42 -4.37 25.67
C ALA A 165 1.81 -3.72 25.52
N GLU A 166 2.17 -3.29 24.31
CA GLU A 166 3.41 -2.54 24.04
C GLU A 166 3.45 -1.25 24.89
N ASN A 167 2.37 -0.46 24.86
CA ASN A 167 2.28 0.81 25.59
C ASN A 167 2.31 0.61 27.12
N LEU A 168 1.62 -0.41 27.61
CA LEU A 168 1.63 -0.76 29.03
C LEU A 168 3.04 -1.14 29.49
N SER A 169 3.80 -1.86 28.67
CA SER A 169 5.21 -2.16 28.96
C SER A 169 6.07 -0.88 29.06
N THR A 170 5.83 0.09 28.17
CA THR A 170 6.52 1.38 28.18
C THR A 170 6.19 2.17 29.45
N VAL A 171 4.91 2.25 29.81
CA VAL A 171 4.46 2.92 31.05
C VAL A 171 5.09 2.26 32.29
N GLN A 172 5.10 0.92 32.37
CA GLN A 172 5.75 0.20 33.47
C GLN A 172 7.25 0.51 33.56
N GLN A 173 7.94 0.64 32.42
CA GLN A 173 9.36 1.02 32.41
C GLN A 173 9.58 2.45 32.91
N VAL A 174 8.71 3.39 32.55
CA VAL A 174 8.77 4.77 33.03
C VAL A 174 8.53 4.82 34.54
N VAL A 175 7.50 4.14 35.05
CA VAL A 175 7.19 4.11 36.49
C VAL A 175 8.32 3.49 37.31
N LYS A 176 9.05 2.51 36.77
CA LYS A 176 10.23 1.94 37.44
C LYS A 176 11.45 2.87 37.46
N LYS A 177 11.55 3.80 36.52
CA LYS A 177 12.71 4.70 36.36
C LYS A 177 12.54 6.02 37.09
N PHE A 178 11.31 6.49 37.26
CA PHE A 178 11.01 7.79 37.84
C PHE A 178 10.19 7.64 39.12
N MET A 179 10.37 8.54 40.08
CA MET A 179 9.42 8.69 41.17
C MET A 179 8.09 9.19 40.60
N CYS A 180 7.09 8.32 40.55
CA CYS A 180 5.73 8.69 40.15
C CYS A 180 4.92 9.06 41.39
N SER A 181 4.27 10.22 41.35
CA SER A 181 3.20 10.59 42.28
C SER A 181 1.86 10.40 41.58
N ILE A 182 0.91 9.74 42.24
CA ILE A 182 -0.45 9.57 41.71
C ILE A 182 -1.23 10.83 42.08
N ALA A 183 -1.37 11.76 41.13
CA ALA A 183 -2.32 12.85 41.25
C ALA A 183 -3.69 12.35 40.78
N TRP A 184 -4.60 12.15 41.73
CA TRP A 184 -5.99 11.80 41.43
C TRP A 184 -6.75 13.09 41.11
N ASP A 185 -7.08 13.30 39.83
CA ASP A 185 -8.05 14.32 39.44
C ASP A 185 -9.38 13.66 39.04
N ASN A 186 -10.49 14.31 39.37
CA ASN A 186 -11.87 13.85 39.21
C ASN A 186 -12.28 13.79 37.72
N ILE A 187 -11.70 12.88 36.94
CA ILE A 187 -12.09 12.57 35.54
C ILE A 187 -13.37 11.70 35.52
N ASN A 188 -14.27 11.92 36.48
CA ASN A 188 -15.56 11.25 36.56
C ASN A 188 -16.69 12.29 36.45
N PHE A 189 -16.69 13.06 35.36
CA PHE A 189 -17.94 13.67 34.90
C PHE A 189 -18.79 12.56 34.30
N ALA A 190 -19.52 11.87 35.17
CA ALA A 190 -20.73 11.19 34.75
C ALA A 190 -21.63 12.27 34.12
N PHE A 191 -21.73 12.29 32.78
CA PHE A 191 -22.80 13.01 32.10
C PHE A 191 -24.12 12.41 32.57
N ARG A 192 -24.70 13.02 33.60
CA ARG A 192 -26.10 12.85 33.94
C ARG A 192 -26.89 13.88 33.13
N VAL A 193 -27.86 13.33 32.38
CA VAL A 193 -28.95 13.93 31.62
C VAL A 193 -28.60 14.35 30.20
#